data_AF-A0A132HHQ3-F1
#
_entry.id   AF-A0A132HHQ3-F1
#
_cell.length_a   1.000
_cell.length_b   1.000
_cell.length_c   1.000
_cell.angle_alpha   90.00
_cell.angle_beta   90.00
_cell.angle_gamma   90.00
#
_symmetry.space_group_name_H-M   'P 1'
#
loop_
_entity.id
_entity.type
_entity.pdbx_description
1 polymer ?
#
loop_
_entity_poly.entity_id
_entity_poly.type
_entity_poly.pdbx_seq_one_letter_code
_entity_poly.pdbx_strand_id
1 'polypeptide(L)'
;MKHRAHPLRFARQRGLAAVEFALIAGMFFTLLIGIMEFSRVLFYWNTAAEVTRLAARSAVVCDSGASIIKTRMENMLPILQDSNISVAYSPTGCDSDPATARSTCQTVTVSVSNVTIATMIPVMRLRIGMPPFTTTMTRESMQTSTGGSVCS
;
A
#
# COMPACT_ATOMS: atom_id res chain seq x y z
N MET A 1 70.65 -40.87 -19.42
CA MET A 1 69.82 -40.14 -18.42
C MET A 1 68.57 -39.62 -19.13
N LYS A 2 67.37 -40.12 -18.79
CA LYS A 2 66.09 -39.68 -19.37
C LYS A 2 65.35 -38.83 -18.33
N HIS A 3 65.33 -37.51 -18.50
CA HIS A 3 64.50 -36.62 -17.69
C HIS A 3 63.05 -36.76 -18.12
N ARG A 4 62.19 -37.28 -17.23
CA ARG A 4 60.74 -37.25 -17.40
C ARG A 4 60.24 -35.85 -17.02
N ALA A 5 59.77 -35.08 -17.99
CA ALA A 5 59.00 -33.88 -17.73
C ALA A 5 57.59 -34.29 -17.28
N HIS A 6 57.22 -33.94 -16.05
CA HIS A 6 55.84 -34.08 -15.56
C HIS A 6 55.02 -32.89 -16.06
N PRO A 7 53.95 -33.10 -16.85
CA PRO A 7 53.09 -32.00 -17.25
C PRO A 7 52.34 -31.51 -16.00
N LEU A 8 52.63 -30.27 -15.59
CA LEU A 8 51.88 -29.57 -14.56
C LEU A 8 50.45 -29.38 -15.08
N ARG A 9 49.50 -30.14 -14.52
CA ARG A 9 48.06 -30.04 -14.78
C ARG A 9 47.53 -28.70 -14.25
N PHE A 10 47.69 -27.62 -15.02
CA PHE A 10 47.04 -26.32 -14.76
C PHE A 10 45.65 -26.19 -15.38
N ALA A 11 44.96 -27.30 -15.63
CA ALA A 11 43.68 -27.32 -16.30
C ALA A 11 42.58 -27.94 -15.43
N ARG A 12 42.19 -27.30 -14.30
CA ARG A 12 40.97 -27.71 -13.58
C ARG A 12 40.33 -26.73 -12.60
N GLN A 13 40.35 -25.41 -12.86
CA GLN A 13 39.58 -24.44 -12.04
C GLN A 13 38.65 -23.51 -12.85
N ARG A 14 38.43 -23.78 -14.15
CA ARG A 14 37.65 -22.89 -15.04
C ARG A 14 36.13 -22.80 -14.76
N GLY A 15 35.60 -23.51 -13.76
CA GLY A 15 34.18 -23.45 -13.40
C GLY A 15 33.90 -23.29 -11.92
N LEU A 16 34.91 -23.44 -11.04
CA LEU A 16 34.70 -23.46 -9.60
C LEU A 16 34.35 -22.05 -9.07
N ALA A 17 35.09 -21.03 -9.53
CA ALA A 17 34.78 -19.63 -9.24
C ALA A 17 33.39 -19.20 -9.77
N ALA A 18 32.95 -19.76 -10.91
CA ALA A 18 31.63 -19.46 -11.46
C ALA A 18 30.50 -20.03 -10.58
N VAL A 19 30.69 -21.22 -9.99
CA VAL A 19 29.73 -21.84 -9.07
C VAL A 19 29.67 -21.08 -7.74
N GLU A 20 30.81 -20.70 -7.17
CA GLU A 20 30.87 -19.88 -5.95
C GLU A 20 30.16 -18.55 -6.14
N PHE A 21 30.42 -17.87 -7.26
CA PHE A 21 29.73 -16.64 -7.62
C PHE A 21 28.22 -16.85 -7.77
N ALA A 22 27.78 -17.92 -8.43
CA ALA A 22 26.36 -18.20 -8.62
C ALA A 22 25.62 -18.41 -7.29
N LEU A 23 26.23 -19.09 -6.32
CA LEU A 23 25.63 -19.30 -4.99
C LEU A 23 25.51 -17.99 -4.21
N ILE A 24 26.56 -17.18 -4.18
CA ILE A 24 26.57 -15.89 -3.47
C ILE A 24 25.60 -14.90 -4.15
N ALA A 25 25.64 -14.81 -5.49
CA ALA A 25 24.75 -13.96 -6.26
C ALA A 25 23.29 -14.35 -6.06
N GLY A 26 22.97 -15.65 -6.09
CA GLY A 26 21.61 -16.15 -5.82
C GLY A 26 21.11 -15.72 -4.45
N MET A 27 21.89 -15.95 -3.39
CA MET A 27 21.57 -15.50 -2.04
C MET A 27 21.39 -13.98 -1.95
N PHE A 28 22.31 -13.21 -2.55
CA PHE A 28 22.28 -11.75 -2.55
C PHE A 28 21.01 -11.20 -3.23
N PHE A 29 20.67 -11.68 -4.43
CA PHE A 29 19.46 -11.24 -5.13
C PHE A 29 18.18 -11.64 -4.40
N THR A 30 18.13 -12.82 -3.77
CA THR A 30 16.96 -13.19 -2.95
C THR A 30 16.75 -12.25 -1.77
N LEU A 31 17.84 -11.85 -1.10
CA LEU A 31 17.78 -10.87 -0.01
C LEU A 31 17.32 -9.49 -0.51
N LEU A 32 17.87 -9.01 -1.64
CA LEU A 32 17.46 -7.73 -2.22
C LEU A 32 15.98 -7.70 -2.59
N ILE A 33 15.47 -8.77 -3.24
CA ILE A 33 14.04 -8.88 -3.55
C ILE A 33 13.20 -8.89 -2.27
N GLY A 34 13.63 -9.60 -1.23
CA GLY A 34 12.97 -9.59 0.07
C GLY A 34 12.86 -8.19 0.67
N ILE A 35 13.94 -7.41 0.65
CA ILE A 35 13.96 -6.03 1.16
C ILE A 35 13.06 -5.12 0.32
N MET A 36 13.07 -5.26 -1.02
CA MET A 36 12.21 -4.47 -1.91
C MET A 36 10.72 -4.76 -1.66
N GLU A 37 10.35 -6.03 -1.52
CA GLU A 37 8.97 -6.43 -1.23
C GLU A 37 8.52 -5.94 0.16
N PHE A 38 9.39 -6.03 1.17
CA PHE A 38 9.09 -5.51 2.50
C PHE A 38 8.91 -3.98 2.51
N SER A 39 9.77 -3.27 1.77
CA SER A 39 9.64 -1.82 1.57
C SER A 39 8.31 -1.44 0.93
N ARG A 40 7.85 -2.21 -0.07
CA ARG A 40 6.54 -1.99 -0.70
C ARG A 40 5.38 -2.19 0.27
N VAL A 41 5.44 -3.21 1.12
CA VAL A 41 4.42 -3.47 2.15
C VAL A 41 4.35 -2.32 3.14
N LEU A 42 5.50 -1.86 3.65
CA LEU A 42 5.57 -0.71 4.55
C LEU A 42 5.05 0.57 3.89
N PHE A 43 5.36 0.79 2.61
CA PHE A 43 4.81 1.90 1.85
C PHE A 43 3.28 1.85 1.85
N TYR A 44 2.66 0.71 1.54
CA TYR A 44 1.20 0.58 1.56
C TYR A 44 0.58 0.88 2.94
N TRP A 45 1.20 0.44 4.04
CA TRP A 45 0.70 0.74 5.38
C TRP A 45 0.75 2.23 5.71
N ASN A 46 1.86 2.91 5.37
CA ASN A 46 1.98 4.35 5.60
C ASN A 46 1.02 5.13 4.69
N THR A 47 0.91 4.76 3.42
CA THR A 47 -0.03 5.38 2.48
C THR A 47 -1.48 5.15 2.91
N ALA A 48 -1.84 3.97 3.40
CA ALA A 48 -3.19 3.71 3.90
C ALA A 48 -3.53 4.63 5.09
N ALA A 49 -2.62 4.79 6.04
CA ALA A 49 -2.80 5.72 7.15
C ALA A 49 -3.01 7.17 6.66
N GLU A 50 -2.19 7.64 5.73
CA GLU A 50 -2.31 9.01 5.20
C GLU A 50 -3.59 9.20 4.37
N VAL A 51 -3.94 8.24 3.51
CA VAL A 51 -5.14 8.28 2.68
C VAL A 51 -6.40 8.28 3.54
N THR A 52 -6.47 7.47 4.61
CA THR A 52 -7.62 7.52 5.54
C THR A 52 -7.75 8.86 6.23
N ARG A 53 -6.62 9.48 6.63
CA ARG A 53 -6.60 10.81 7.25
C ARG A 53 -7.06 11.90 6.29
N LEU A 54 -6.56 11.86 5.05
CA LEU A 54 -6.94 12.82 4.02
C LEU A 54 -8.41 12.67 3.63
N ALA A 55 -8.89 11.43 3.51
CA ALA A 55 -10.29 11.14 3.23
C ALA A 55 -11.22 11.66 4.34
N ALA A 56 -10.87 11.46 5.61
CA ALA A 56 -11.64 12.00 6.73
C ALA A 56 -11.68 13.54 6.70
N ARG A 57 -10.54 14.20 6.41
CA ARG A 57 -10.47 15.66 6.24
C ARG A 57 -11.33 16.16 5.09
N SER A 58 -11.30 15.49 3.93
CA SER A 58 -12.16 15.87 2.82
C SER A 58 -13.64 15.66 3.16
N ALA A 59 -13.97 14.59 3.88
CA ALA A 59 -15.35 14.24 4.20
C ALA A 59 -16.01 15.18 5.23
N VAL A 60 -15.23 15.85 6.09
CA VAL A 60 -15.76 16.85 7.04
C VAL A 60 -15.89 18.26 6.43
N VAL A 61 -15.26 18.49 5.27
CA VAL A 61 -15.27 19.78 4.55
C VAL A 61 -16.19 19.76 3.34
N CYS A 62 -16.32 18.62 2.66
CA CYS A 62 -17.13 18.48 1.45
C CYS A 62 -18.46 17.77 1.78
N ASP A 63 -19.54 18.20 1.15
CA ASP A 63 -20.83 17.47 1.16
C ASP A 63 -20.88 16.36 0.09
N SER A 64 -19.73 15.99 -0.47
CA SER A 64 -19.62 14.92 -1.46
C SER A 64 -19.94 13.58 -0.82
N GLY A 65 -20.77 12.80 -1.52
CA GLY A 65 -21.16 11.47 -1.06
C GLY A 65 -19.96 10.53 -0.89
N ALA A 66 -20.15 9.47 -0.10
CA ALA A 66 -19.10 8.49 0.19
C ALA A 66 -18.40 7.92 -1.06
N SER A 67 -19.10 7.83 -2.19
CA SER A 67 -18.54 7.34 -3.46
C SER A 67 -17.35 8.16 -3.96
N ILE A 68 -17.42 9.50 -3.91
CA ILE A 68 -16.33 10.37 -4.39
C ILE A 68 -15.09 10.20 -3.51
N ILE A 69 -15.29 10.13 -2.19
CA ILE A 69 -14.21 9.89 -1.22
C ILE A 69 -13.55 8.56 -1.50
N LYS A 70 -14.33 7.49 -1.71
CA LYS A 70 -13.81 6.16 -2.02
C LYS A 70 -13.02 6.14 -3.33
N THR A 71 -13.54 6.71 -4.41
CA THR A 71 -12.82 6.81 -5.68
C THR A 71 -11.49 7.56 -5.53
N ARG A 72 -11.47 8.63 -4.72
CA ARG A 72 -10.23 9.36 -4.44
C ARG A 72 -9.22 8.51 -3.66
N MET A 73 -9.70 7.74 -2.68
CA MET A 73 -8.85 6.81 -1.93
C MET A 73 -8.27 5.72 -2.84
N GLU A 74 -9.07 5.17 -3.75
CA GLU A 74 -8.63 4.18 -4.75
C GLU A 74 -7.59 4.77 -5.72
N ASN A 75 -7.77 6.02 -6.15
CA ASN A 75 -6.79 6.71 -7.01
C ASN A 75 -5.43 6.94 -6.31
N MET A 76 -5.45 7.17 -5.00
CA MET A 76 -4.22 7.37 -4.22
C MET A 76 -3.55 6.06 -3.83
N LEU A 77 -4.34 5.02 -3.57
CA LEU A 77 -3.86 3.71 -3.18
C LEU A 77 -4.61 2.62 -3.97
N PRO A 78 -4.16 2.29 -5.20
CA PRO A 78 -4.89 1.41 -6.14
C PRO A 78 -5.06 -0.05 -5.71
N ILE A 79 -4.46 -0.45 -4.58
CA ILE A 79 -4.69 -1.77 -3.98
C ILE A 79 -6.00 -1.83 -3.19
N LEU A 80 -6.60 -0.68 -2.88
CA LEU A 80 -7.90 -0.60 -2.22
C LEU A 80 -9.02 -0.94 -3.21
N GLN A 81 -10.07 -1.54 -2.69
CA GLN A 81 -11.34 -1.74 -3.38
C GLN A 81 -12.44 -1.11 -2.53
N ASP A 82 -13.58 -0.75 -3.14
CA ASP A 82 -14.76 -0.21 -2.45
C ASP A 82 -15.16 -1.03 -1.20
N SER A 83 -15.05 -2.36 -1.27
CA SER A 83 -15.35 -3.29 -0.16
C SER A 83 -14.39 -3.19 1.03
N ASN A 84 -13.20 -2.63 0.83
CA ASN A 84 -12.21 -2.41 1.88
C ASN A 84 -12.42 -1.09 2.61
N ILE A 85 -13.20 -0.17 2.05
CA ILE A 85 -13.35 1.20 2.52
C ILE A 85 -14.74 1.39 3.11
N SER A 86 -14.80 1.83 4.37
CA SER A 86 -16.04 2.22 5.03
C SER A 86 -15.97 3.68 5.47
N VAL A 87 -16.95 4.47 5.02
CA VAL A 87 -17.18 5.86 5.42
C VAL A 87 -18.50 5.89 6.19
N ALA A 88 -18.45 6.22 7.47
CA ALA A 88 -19.60 6.27 8.36
C ALA A 88 -19.80 7.69 8.88
N TYR A 89 -21.02 8.19 8.74
CA TYR A 89 -21.43 9.48 9.27
C TYR A 89 -22.26 9.29 10.55
N SER A 90 -22.05 10.16 11.53
CA SER A 90 -22.83 10.20 12.77
C SER A 90 -23.42 11.59 12.99
N PRO A 91 -24.71 11.72 13.35
CA PRO A 91 -25.69 10.64 13.58
C PRO A 91 -26.08 9.86 12.32
N THR A 92 -26.53 8.61 12.47
CA THR A 92 -26.88 7.74 11.33
C THR A 92 -27.94 8.37 10.43
N GLY A 93 -27.71 8.33 9.11
CA GLY A 93 -28.63 8.89 8.12
C GLY A 93 -28.52 10.40 7.93
N CYS A 94 -27.56 11.07 8.59
CA CYS A 94 -27.31 12.49 8.37
C CYS A 94 -26.77 12.79 6.96
N ASP A 95 -26.21 11.78 6.26
CA ASP A 95 -25.62 11.88 4.93
C ASP A 95 -26.62 11.64 3.78
N SER A 96 -27.92 11.58 4.07
CA SER A 96 -28.98 11.31 3.08
C SER A 96 -29.05 12.33 1.95
N ASP A 97 -28.75 13.59 2.25
CA ASP A 97 -28.66 14.68 1.27
C ASP A 97 -27.65 15.76 1.74
N PRO A 98 -27.08 16.55 0.81
CA PRO A 98 -26.10 17.58 1.15
C PRO A 98 -26.57 18.64 2.16
N ALA A 99 -27.86 18.99 2.22
CA ALA A 99 -28.37 20.00 3.14
C ALA A 99 -28.56 19.44 4.57
N THR A 100 -29.11 18.23 4.69
CA THR A 100 -29.20 17.50 5.97
C THR A 100 -27.83 17.20 6.52
N ALA A 101 -26.90 16.79 5.65
CA ALA A 101 -25.52 16.55 6.05
C ALA A 101 -24.95 17.81 6.71
N ARG A 102 -25.00 18.96 6.01
CA ARG A 102 -24.47 20.25 6.49
C ARG A 102 -25.03 20.70 7.85
N SER A 103 -26.26 20.31 8.17
CA SER A 103 -26.96 20.77 9.37
C SER A 103 -26.87 19.78 10.53
N THR A 104 -26.81 18.47 10.27
CA THR A 104 -27.01 17.43 11.29
C THR A 104 -25.80 16.53 11.53
N CYS A 105 -24.91 16.34 10.55
CA CYS A 105 -23.73 15.50 10.75
C CYS A 105 -22.76 16.15 11.75
N GLN A 106 -22.24 15.34 12.67
CA GLN A 106 -21.31 15.77 13.71
C GLN A 106 -19.93 15.18 13.51
N THR A 107 -19.84 13.90 13.16
CA THR A 107 -18.55 13.22 12.94
C THR A 107 -18.58 12.35 11.70
N VAL A 108 -17.41 12.21 11.09
CA VAL A 108 -17.17 11.26 10.00
C VAL A 108 -16.04 10.33 10.41
N THR A 109 -16.26 9.03 10.24
CA THR A 109 -15.29 7.98 10.47
C THR A 109 -14.97 7.30 9.15
N VAL A 110 -13.72 7.38 8.72
CA VAL A 110 -13.21 6.68 7.53
C VAL A 110 -12.33 5.54 8.00
N SER A 111 -12.55 4.34 7.45
CA SER A 111 -11.79 3.14 7.79
C SER A 111 -11.43 2.32 6.56
N VAL A 112 -10.27 1.68 6.63
CA VAL A 112 -9.78 0.73 5.64
C VAL A 112 -9.49 -0.59 6.33
N SER A 113 -10.01 -1.70 5.79
CA SER A 113 -9.84 -3.04 6.37
C SER A 113 -9.82 -4.13 5.29
N ASN A 114 -9.37 -5.34 5.68
CA ASN A 114 -9.37 -6.54 4.84
C ASN A 114 -8.56 -6.45 3.53
N VAL A 115 -7.48 -5.65 3.52
CA VAL A 115 -6.58 -5.54 2.36
C VAL A 115 -5.46 -6.56 2.50
N THR A 116 -5.21 -7.33 1.43
CA THR A 116 -4.16 -8.35 1.40
C THR A 116 -3.15 -8.03 0.30
N ILE A 117 -1.88 -7.97 0.66
CA ILE A 117 -0.78 -7.70 -0.26
C ILE A 117 -0.14 -9.03 -0.65
N ALA A 118 -0.17 -9.37 -1.93
CA ALA A 118 0.56 -10.51 -2.47
C ALA A 118 2.01 -10.11 -2.77
N THR A 119 2.98 -10.81 -2.18
CA THR A 119 4.40 -10.57 -2.47
C THR A 119 4.86 -11.37 -3.69
N MET A 120 5.80 -10.81 -4.43
CA MET A 120 6.39 -11.37 -5.66
C MET A 120 7.74 -12.04 -5.36
N ILE A 121 7.81 -12.83 -4.29
CA ILE A 121 9.06 -13.53 -3.91
C ILE A 121 9.22 -14.78 -4.80
N PRO A 122 10.40 -15.03 -5.41
CA PRO A 122 10.61 -16.11 -6.39
C PRO A 122 10.29 -17.53 -5.90
N VAL A 123 10.42 -17.77 -4.59
CA VAL A 123 10.30 -19.11 -3.99
C VAL A 123 8.90 -19.38 -3.42
N MET A 124 8.24 -18.35 -2.87
CA MET A 124 6.91 -18.50 -2.27
C MET A 124 6.09 -17.22 -2.38
N ARG A 125 4.81 -17.33 -2.75
CA ARG A 125 3.87 -16.22 -2.75
C ARG A 125 3.29 -16.04 -1.35
N LEU A 126 3.88 -15.14 -0.56
CA LEU A 126 3.34 -14.78 0.75
C LEU A 126 2.20 -13.77 0.58
N ARG A 127 1.16 -13.91 1.41
CA ARG A 127 0.05 -12.97 1.50
C ARG A 127 0.12 -12.29 2.85
N ILE A 128 0.39 -10.99 2.86
CA ILE A 128 0.51 -10.20 4.08
C ILE A 128 -0.76 -9.37 4.21
N GLY A 129 -1.50 -9.58 5.30
CA GLY A 129 -2.65 -8.76 5.64
C GLY A 129 -2.21 -7.39 6.14
N MET A 130 -2.86 -6.34 5.63
CA MET A 130 -2.69 -4.99 6.15
C MET A 130 -3.53 -4.83 7.43
N PRO A 131 -2.97 -4.24 8.51
CA PRO A 131 -3.77 -3.91 9.69
C PRO A 131 -4.84 -2.87 9.32
N PRO A 132 -5.98 -2.84 10.02
CA PRO A 132 -7.00 -1.85 9.76
C PRO A 132 -6.52 -0.44 10.16
N PHE A 133 -6.87 0.56 9.35
CA PHE A 133 -6.62 1.97 9.64
C PHE A 133 -7.95 2.70 9.75
N THR A 134 -8.11 3.53 10.78
CA THR A 134 -9.36 4.28 11.01
C THR A 134 -9.04 5.69 11.47
N THR A 135 -9.69 6.67 10.87
CA THR A 135 -9.61 8.08 11.27
C THR A 135 -11.01 8.62 11.47
N THR A 136 -11.25 9.25 12.62
CA THR A 136 -12.51 9.96 12.91
C THR A 136 -12.22 11.45 13.05
N MET A 137 -13.05 12.27 12.42
CA MET A 137 -12.98 13.73 12.51
C MET A 137 -14.35 14.34 12.75
N THR A 138 -14.38 15.47 13.45
CA THR A 138 -15.60 16.27 13.65
C THR A 138 -15.85 17.15 12.43
N ARG A 139 -17.12 17.46 12.17
CA ARG A 139 -17.53 18.32 11.07
C ARG A 139 -16.89 19.71 11.19
N GLU A 140 -16.43 20.25 10.05
CA GLU A 140 -15.98 21.64 9.95
C GLU A 140 -16.99 22.49 9.17
N SER A 141 -16.98 22.44 7.84
CA SER A 141 -17.90 23.23 7.00
C SER A 141 -18.90 22.37 6.23
N MET A 142 -18.47 21.21 5.74
CA MET A 142 -19.22 20.32 4.84
C MET A 142 -19.91 21.05 3.67
N GLN A 143 -19.23 22.06 3.13
CA GLN A 143 -19.67 22.84 1.98
C GLN A 143 -18.74 22.58 0.79
N THR A 144 -19.27 21.95 -0.26
CA THR A 144 -18.57 21.87 -1.53
C THR A 144 -18.59 23.23 -2.22
N SER A 145 -17.46 23.95 -2.17
CA SER A 145 -17.28 25.15 -3.00
C SER A 145 -17.02 24.73 -4.44
N THR A 146 -17.83 25.22 -5.38
CA THR A 146 -17.81 24.88 -6.81
C THR A 146 -16.52 25.29 -7.55
N GLY A 147 -15.51 25.81 -6.85
CA GLY A 147 -14.25 26.28 -7.44
C GLY A 147 -12.97 25.61 -6.90
N GLY A 148 -13.04 24.69 -5.92
CA GLY A 148 -11.86 24.07 -5.32
C GLY A 148 -11.69 22.59 -5.65
N SER A 149 -10.46 22.16 -5.99
CA SER A 149 -10.12 20.74 -6.28
C SER A 149 -10.15 19.80 -5.06
N VAL A 150 -10.59 20.31 -3.91
CA VAL A 150 -10.63 19.56 -2.66
C VAL A 150 -11.85 18.66 -2.58
N CYS A 151 -12.96 19.06 -3.23
CA CYS A 151 -14.24 18.34 -3.22
C CYS A 151 -14.64 17.74 -4.57
N SER A 152 -13.83 17.94 -5.61
CA SER A 152 -14.02 17.44 -6.98
C SER A 152 -13.07 16.29 -7.32
#